data_AF-A0A4R4SPN6-F1
#
_entry.id   AF-A0A4R4SPN6-F1
#
_cell.length_a   1.000
_cell.length_b   1.000
_cell.length_c   1.000
_cell.angle_alpha   90.00
_cell.angle_beta   90.00
_cell.angle_gamma   90.00
#
_symmetry.space_group_name_H-M   'P 1'
#
loop_
_entity.id
_entity.type
_entity.pdbx_description
1 polymer ?
#
loop_
_entity_poly.entity_id
_entity_poly.type
_entity_poly.pdbx_seq_one_letter_code
_entity_poly.pdbx_strand_id
1 'polypeptide(L)'
;PPTTSGSDLVAIPCRDGPSANRVVALLRGPSGVLSRSVAVRVGDGPLCAGGWQYTVLRVTGHEELQVVTRGRPNDLELVTAGTDVCTIEVRVAGPPGIRALACDAVRGGLPIA
;
A
#
# COMPACT_ATOMS: atom_id res chain seq x y z
N PRO A 1 -4.01 18.95 -18.61
CA PRO A 1 -3.79 18.26 -17.32
C PRO A 1 -4.79 17.11 -17.13
N PRO A 2 -4.38 15.92 -16.65
CA PRO A 2 -5.36 14.91 -16.23
C PRO A 2 -6.14 15.49 -15.04
N THR A 3 -7.46 15.49 -15.15
CA THR A 3 -8.36 15.91 -14.06
C THR A 3 -8.30 14.88 -12.95
N THR A 4 -7.72 15.24 -11.81
CA THR A 4 -7.77 14.46 -10.58
C THR A 4 -9.23 14.18 -10.23
N SER A 5 -9.64 12.92 -10.25
CA SER A 5 -11.00 12.53 -9.88
C SER A 5 -11.14 12.56 -8.36
N GLY A 6 -12.36 12.71 -7.85
CA GLY A 6 -12.61 12.69 -6.40
C GLY A 6 -12.09 11.40 -5.73
N SER A 7 -12.08 10.29 -6.47
CA SER A 7 -11.51 9.00 -6.07
C SER A 7 -9.99 9.01 -5.84
N ASP A 8 -9.27 10.03 -6.33
CA ASP A 8 -7.82 10.12 -6.22
C ASP A 8 -7.40 10.91 -4.98
N LEU A 9 -8.31 11.70 -4.41
CA LEU A 9 -8.04 12.62 -3.31
C LEU A 9 -7.95 11.91 -1.95
N VAL A 10 -8.76 10.87 -1.75
CA VAL A 10 -8.87 10.14 -0.48
C VAL A 10 -8.78 8.65 -0.75
N ALA A 11 -7.91 7.97 0.00
CA ALA A 11 -7.83 6.51 -0.03
C ALA A 11 -8.90 5.93 0.90
N ILE A 12 -9.76 5.07 0.35
CA ILE A 12 -10.87 4.43 1.06
C ILE A 12 -10.78 2.91 0.93
N PRO A 13 -11.42 2.11 1.81
CA PRO A 13 -11.46 0.66 1.64
C PRO A 13 -11.90 0.28 0.23
N CYS A 14 -11.09 -0.54 -0.44
CA CYS A 14 -11.37 -0.94 -1.79
C CYS A 14 -12.66 -1.78 -1.85
N ARG A 15 -13.69 -1.31 -2.59
CA ARG A 15 -14.94 -2.08 -2.75
C ARG A 15 -14.80 -3.28 -3.68
N ASP A 16 -14.21 -3.07 -4.84
CA ASP A 16 -13.94 -4.11 -5.86
C ASP A 16 -12.44 -4.32 -6.07
N GLY A 17 -11.62 -3.97 -5.06
CA GLY A 17 -10.16 -3.96 -5.19
C GLY A 17 -9.50 -5.32 -4.95
N PRO A 18 -8.16 -5.35 -4.96
CA PRO A 18 -7.46 -6.57 -4.62
C PRO A 18 -7.79 -7.00 -3.20
N SER A 19 -7.90 -8.30 -2.98
CA SER A 19 -7.96 -8.84 -1.62
C SER A 19 -6.58 -8.76 -0.97
N ALA A 20 -6.52 -8.67 0.36
CA ALA A 20 -5.24 -8.71 1.05
C ALA A 20 -4.44 -10.00 0.78
N ASN A 21 -5.13 -11.13 0.59
CA ASN A 21 -4.48 -12.38 0.19
C ASN A 21 -3.80 -12.27 -1.17
N ARG A 22 -4.36 -11.51 -2.11
CA ARG A 22 -3.73 -11.25 -3.42
C ARG A 22 -2.46 -10.41 -3.26
N VAL A 23 -2.48 -9.40 -2.39
CA VAL A 23 -1.29 -8.59 -2.05
C VAL A 23 -0.21 -9.47 -1.41
N VAL A 24 -0.57 -10.31 -0.43
CA VAL A 24 0.38 -11.24 0.21
C VAL A 24 0.97 -12.24 -0.80
N ALA A 25 0.15 -12.74 -1.75
CA ALA A 25 0.64 -13.62 -2.80
C ALA A 25 1.64 -12.93 -3.74
N LEU A 26 1.41 -11.66 -4.09
CA LEU A 26 2.36 -10.85 -4.87
C LEU A 26 3.70 -10.69 -4.15
N LEU A 27 3.66 -10.44 -2.84
CA LEU A 27 4.85 -10.25 -1.99
C LEU A 27 5.67 -11.52 -1.78
N ARG A 28 5.02 -12.68 -1.72
CA ARG A 28 5.70 -14.00 -1.64
C ARG A 28 6.13 -14.55 -2.99
N GLY A 29 5.63 -13.93 -4.07
CA GLY A 29 5.83 -14.36 -5.44
C GLY A 29 7.04 -13.66 -6.08
N PRO A 30 6.89 -13.09 -7.30
CA PRO A 30 8.01 -12.54 -8.07
C PRO A 30 8.82 -11.45 -7.37
N SER A 31 8.20 -10.70 -6.45
CA SER A 31 8.87 -9.62 -5.73
C SER A 31 9.83 -10.09 -4.64
N GLY A 32 9.66 -11.31 -4.12
CA GLY A 32 10.54 -11.90 -3.11
C GLY A 32 10.60 -11.18 -1.76
N VAL A 33 9.69 -10.23 -1.49
CA VAL A 33 9.69 -9.40 -0.27
C VAL A 33 9.37 -10.23 0.97
N LEU A 34 8.42 -11.15 0.86
CA LEU A 34 8.00 -12.02 1.97
C LEU A 34 8.49 -13.46 1.78
N SER A 35 9.05 -14.02 2.84
CA SER A 35 9.30 -15.46 2.90
C SER A 35 7.99 -16.25 2.89
N ARG A 36 7.99 -17.44 2.27
CA ARG A 36 6.78 -18.28 2.17
C ARG A 36 6.28 -18.79 3.53
N SER A 37 7.15 -18.86 4.52
CA SER A 37 6.91 -19.41 5.87
C SER A 37 6.47 -18.38 6.90
N VAL A 38 6.58 -17.07 6.63
CA VAL A 38 6.27 -16.04 7.63
C VAL A 38 4.76 -15.81 7.72
N ALA A 39 4.25 -15.77 8.96
CA ALA A 39 2.84 -15.50 9.23
C ALA A 39 2.53 -14.01 9.08
N VAL A 40 1.50 -13.69 8.28
CA VAL A 40 1.11 -12.32 7.94
C VAL A 40 -0.36 -12.13 8.26
N ARG A 41 -0.70 -10.97 8.83
CA ARG A 41 -2.07 -10.51 9.05
C ARG A 41 -2.23 -9.13 8.42
N VAL A 42 -3.46 -8.79 8.08
CA VAL A 42 -3.79 -7.44 7.62
C VAL A 42 -3.87 -6.53 8.85
N GLY A 43 -3.11 -5.44 8.81
CA GLY A 43 -3.26 -4.34 9.76
C GLY A 43 -4.34 -3.38 9.28
N ASP A 44 -4.16 -2.85 8.07
CA ASP A 44 -5.07 -1.89 7.44
C ASP A 44 -5.14 -2.10 5.90
N GLY A 45 -6.26 -1.72 5.32
CA GLY A 45 -6.53 -1.82 3.88
C GLY A 45 -6.95 -3.22 3.39
N PRO A 46 -6.93 -3.45 2.06
CA PRO A 46 -6.43 -2.54 1.03
C PRO A 46 -7.26 -1.25 0.88
N LEU A 47 -6.57 -0.11 0.88
CA LEU A 47 -7.15 1.21 0.65
C LEU A 47 -6.85 1.63 -0.79
N CYS A 48 -7.88 2.03 -1.52
CA CYS A 48 -7.81 2.42 -2.92
C CYS A 48 -7.96 3.93 -3.07
N ALA A 49 -7.10 4.53 -3.89
CA ALA A 49 -7.35 5.83 -4.50
C ALA A 49 -6.97 5.74 -5.98
N GLY A 50 -7.91 6.07 -6.86
CA GLY A 50 -7.78 5.85 -8.30
C GLY A 50 -7.37 4.40 -8.64
N GLY A 51 -6.34 4.25 -9.46
CA GLY A 51 -5.77 2.94 -9.84
C GLY A 51 -4.66 2.41 -8.91
N TRP A 52 -4.49 2.99 -7.74
CA TRP A 52 -3.43 2.65 -6.78
C TRP A 52 -4.02 2.14 -5.47
N GLN A 53 -3.25 1.31 -4.78
CA GLN A 53 -3.66 0.73 -3.51
C GLN A 53 -2.54 0.80 -2.48
N TYR A 54 -2.93 0.97 -1.22
CA TYR A 54 -2.07 0.96 -0.05
C TYR A 54 -2.56 -0.10 0.94
N THR A 55 -1.66 -0.90 1.49
CA THR A 55 -1.99 -1.94 2.48
C THR A 55 -0.93 -1.96 3.57
N VAL A 56 -1.34 -2.12 4.82
CA VAL A 56 -0.44 -2.37 5.96
C VAL A 56 -0.58 -3.83 6.36
N LEU A 57 0.54 -4.54 6.41
CA LEU A 57 0.62 -5.94 6.79
C LEU A 57 1.42 -6.07 8.09
N ARG A 58 0.86 -6.80 9.04
CA ARG A 58 1.55 -7.22 10.26
C ARG A 58 2.25 -8.54 10.00
N VAL A 59 3.57 -8.51 9.99
CA VAL A 59 4.41 -9.68 9.75
C VAL A 59 4.97 -10.16 11.08
N THR A 60 4.74 -11.43 11.41
CA THR A 60 5.11 -11.97 12.74
C THR A 60 6.62 -11.95 12.90
N GLY A 61 7.11 -11.28 13.95
CA GLY A 61 8.54 -11.14 14.22
C GLY A 61 9.22 -9.99 13.48
N HIS A 62 8.46 -9.10 12.82
CA HIS A 62 8.98 -7.97 12.06
C HIS A 62 8.13 -6.71 12.31
N GLU A 63 8.65 -5.56 11.87
CA GLU A 63 7.90 -4.31 11.82
C GLU A 63 6.72 -4.40 10.83
N GLU A 64 5.77 -3.47 10.95
CA GLU A 64 4.65 -3.39 10.00
C GLU A 64 5.18 -3.12 8.60
N LEU A 65 4.78 -3.98 7.66
CA LEU A 65 5.14 -3.88 6.26
C LEU A 65 4.08 -3.08 5.53
N GLN A 66 4.44 -1.89 5.08
CA GLN A 66 3.61 -1.06 4.21
C GLN A 66 3.84 -1.48 2.76
N VAL A 67 2.78 -1.44 1.96
CA VAL A 67 2.79 -1.95 0.60
C VAL A 67 2.01 -1.00 -0.29
N VAL A 68 2.64 -0.56 -1.38
CA VAL A 68 2.01 0.24 -2.44
C VAL A 68 1.97 -0.58 -3.71
N THR A 69 0.76 -0.79 -4.23
CA THR A 69 0.53 -1.44 -5.52
C THR A 69 -0.22 -0.53 -6.46
N ARG A 70 -0.17 -0.85 -7.75
CA ARG A 70 -0.99 -0.19 -8.77
C ARG A 70 -1.55 -1.21 -9.76
N GLY A 71 -2.55 -0.77 -10.52
CA GLY A 71 -3.16 -1.56 -11.57
C GLY A 71 -4.48 -2.17 -11.12
N ARG A 72 -4.89 -3.23 -11.82
CA ARG A 72 -6.20 -3.86 -11.62
C ARG A 72 -6.11 -4.91 -10.51
N PRO A 73 -7.21 -5.23 -9.81
CA PRO A 73 -7.21 -6.22 -8.71
C PRO A 73 -6.60 -7.58 -9.06
N ASN A 74 -6.78 -8.03 -10.31
CA ASN A 74 -6.26 -9.31 -10.81
C ASN A 74 -4.87 -9.21 -11.45
N ASP A 75 -4.41 -8.00 -11.75
CA ASP A 75 -3.15 -7.70 -12.41
C ASP A 75 -2.46 -6.55 -11.67
N LEU A 76 -2.02 -6.87 -10.45
CA LEU A 76 -1.38 -5.93 -9.55
C LEU A 76 0.11 -5.90 -9.82
N GLU A 77 0.64 -4.68 -9.91
CA GLU A 77 2.05 -4.41 -9.93
C GLU A 77 2.50 -3.89 -8.56
N LEU A 78 3.63 -4.40 -8.07
CA LEU A 78 4.25 -3.88 -6.86
C LEU A 78 5.04 -2.62 -7.22
N VAL A 79 4.69 -1.50 -6.60
CA VAL A 79 5.48 -0.26 -6.70
C VAL A 79 6.58 -0.26 -5.65
N THR A 80 6.22 -0.52 -4.40
CA THR A 80 7.17 -0.62 -3.29
C THR A 80 6.56 -1.36 -2.10
N ALA A 81 7.41 -1.98 -1.28
CA ALA A 81 7.04 -2.54 0.00
C ALA A 81 8.19 -2.37 0.99
N GLY A 82 7.87 -1.96 2.22
CA GLY A 82 8.85 -1.71 3.26
C GLY A 82 8.24 -0.98 4.46
N THR A 83 9.09 -0.60 5.41
CA THR A 83 8.71 0.29 6.52
C THR A 83 8.71 1.77 6.11
N ASP A 84 9.42 2.10 5.04
CA ASP A 84 9.33 3.38 4.31
C ASP A 84 8.96 3.10 2.84
N VAL A 85 7.81 3.61 2.43
CA VAL A 85 7.27 3.40 1.08
C VAL A 85 7.11 4.70 0.31
N CYS A 86 7.58 5.83 0.85
CA CYS A 86 7.52 7.11 0.15
C CYS A 86 8.66 7.26 -0.88
N THR A 87 8.68 6.40 -1.89
CA THR A 87 9.66 6.47 -2.99
C THR A 87 9.35 7.64 -3.93
N ILE A 88 10.30 7.99 -4.80
CA ILE A 88 10.11 9.04 -5.82
C ILE A 88 8.89 8.72 -6.70
N GLU A 89 8.71 7.45 -7.08
CA GLU A 89 7.57 7.04 -7.90
C GLU A 89 6.23 7.29 -7.18
N VAL A 90 6.14 6.96 -5.89
CA VAL A 90 4.93 7.24 -5.09
C VAL A 90 4.67 8.74 -4.98
N ARG A 91 5.71 9.56 -4.75
CA ARG A 91 5.57 11.02 -4.64
C ARG A 91 5.10 11.68 -5.94
N VAL A 92 5.63 11.21 -7.08
CA VAL A 92 5.43 11.82 -8.40
C VAL A 92 4.18 11.29 -9.10
N ALA A 93 3.96 9.97 -9.09
CA ALA A 93 2.90 9.31 -9.84
C ALA A 93 1.71 8.86 -8.98
N GLY A 94 1.92 8.73 -7.66
CA GLY A 94 0.88 8.30 -6.74
C GLY A 94 -0.23 9.36 -6.61
N PRO A 95 -1.51 8.94 -6.55
CA PRO A 95 -2.61 9.86 -6.32
C PRO A 95 -2.52 10.47 -4.92
N PRO A 96 -3.09 11.68 -4.70
CA PRO A 96 -3.02 12.37 -3.42
C PRO A 96 -3.36 11.51 -2.20
N GLY A 97 -4.41 10.68 -2.27
CA GLY A 97 -4.80 9.78 -1.19
C GLY A 97 -3.73 8.75 -0.80
N ILE A 98 -2.99 8.22 -1.78
CA ILE A 98 -1.89 7.28 -1.52
C ILE A 98 -0.67 8.01 -0.99
N ARG A 99 -0.37 9.20 -1.50
CA ARG A 99 0.75 10.00 -0.99
C ARG A 99 0.55 10.39 0.46
N ALA A 100 -0.67 10.77 0.86
CA ALA A 100 -0.99 11.04 2.25
C ALA A 100 -0.69 9.83 3.16
N LEU A 101 -1.07 8.62 2.73
CA LEU A 101 -0.79 7.39 3.49
C LEU A 101 0.69 7.01 3.47
N ALA A 102 1.34 7.03 2.32
CA ALA A 102 2.69 6.51 2.16
C ALA A 102 3.78 7.50 2.61
N CYS A 103 3.53 8.80 2.52
CA CYS A 103 4.53 9.84 2.74
C CYS A 103 4.32 10.65 4.01
N ASP A 104 3.07 10.84 4.44
CA ASP A 104 2.78 11.59 5.66
C ASP A 104 2.67 10.69 6.90
N ALA A 105 2.44 9.37 6.74
CA ALA A 105 2.38 8.43 7.86
C ALA A 105 3.70 8.30 8.64
N VAL A 106 4.85 8.67 8.04
CA VAL A 106 6.16 8.69 8.72
C VAL A 106 6.21 9.74 9.86
N ARG A 107 5.21 10.62 10.00
CA ARG A 107 5.07 11.51 11.17
C ARG A 107 4.35 10.86 12.37
N GLY A 108 4.10 9.55 12.36
CA GLY A 108 3.46 8.81 13.46
C GLY A 108 4.36 8.47 14.66
N GLY A 109 5.62 8.90 14.66
CA GLY A 109 6.57 8.70 15.75
C GLY A 109 6.63 9.86 16.75
N LEU A 110 5.49 10.40 17.21
CA LEU A 110 5.35 11.17 18.46
C LEU A 110 3.87 11.56 18.65
N PRO A 111 3.16 11.06 19.67
CA PRO A 111 1.97 11.75 20.15
C PRO A 111 2.43 13.07 20.77
N ILE A 112 2.09 14.20 20.15
CA ILE A 112 2.10 15.48 20.85
C ILE A 112 0.97 15.43 21.87
N ALA A 113 1.35 15.35 23.15
CA ALA A 113 0.48 15.55 24.30
C ALA A 113 0.08 17.03 24.41
#